data_AF-A0A3D3MAR8-F1
#
_entry.id   AF-A0A3D3MAR8-F1
#
_cell.length_a   1.000
_cell.length_b   1.000
_cell.length_c   1.000
_cell.angle_alpha   90.00
_cell.angle_beta   90.00
_cell.angle_gamma   90.00
#
_symmetry.space_group_name_H-M   'P 1'
#
loop_
_entity.id
_entity.type
_entity.pdbx_description
1 polymer ?
#
loop_
_entity_poly.entity_id
_entity_poly.type
_entity_poly.pdbx_seq_one_letter_code
_entity_poly.pdbx_strand_id
1 'polypeptide(L)'
;MKRTIIYENERHIPITEEQAQASRNFTKIIKIGSIIKCKEEFINGELWNVVFYQEGETIGEIFGQYPSLNGIDVVTRKEIQGDYIMEEVLGYLKNEGLVLCSFNIDHASTGRTICFGDYDGQTGKIRMETVMKIQYDDDQNIVTNFYYNNEGTIEIIEEVSREKGYNDYPDTYYNHVLPLFPEISTSINYENEFGIIMG
;
A
#
# COMPACT_ATOMS: atom_id res chain seq x y z
N MET A 1 15.65 10.92 -16.53
CA MET A 1 15.90 10.36 -15.17
C MET A 1 16.48 8.96 -15.30
N LYS A 2 17.29 8.50 -14.34
CA LYS A 2 17.92 7.17 -14.40
C LYS A 2 16.88 6.08 -14.14
N ARG A 3 16.82 5.06 -15.02
CA ARG A 3 16.05 3.85 -14.78
C ARG A 3 16.88 2.88 -13.93
N THR A 4 16.29 2.33 -12.88
CA THR A 4 16.91 1.32 -12.01
C THR A 4 15.99 0.09 -11.97
N ILE A 5 16.57 -1.10 -11.96
CA ILE A 5 15.85 -2.36 -11.83
C ILE A 5 16.33 -3.04 -10.55
N ILE A 6 15.40 -3.51 -9.74
CA ILE A 6 15.63 -4.25 -8.50
C ILE A 6 14.84 -5.55 -8.58
N TYR A 7 15.35 -6.62 -7.97
CA TYR A 7 14.68 -7.90 -7.89
C TYR A 7 14.45 -8.26 -6.42
N GLU A 8 13.30 -8.84 -6.12
CA GLU A 8 12.92 -9.32 -4.80
C GLU A 8 12.41 -10.76 -4.89
N ASN A 9 12.67 -11.58 -3.88
CA ASN A 9 12.07 -12.91 -3.77
C ASN A 9 10.63 -12.84 -3.22
N GLU A 10 9.96 -13.99 -3.06
CA GLU A 10 8.60 -14.12 -2.50
C GLU A 10 8.46 -13.57 -1.07
N ARG A 11 9.57 -13.29 -0.38
CA ARG A 11 9.60 -12.69 0.96
C ARG A 11 9.94 -11.19 0.93
N HIS A 12 9.90 -10.56 -0.25
CA HIS A 12 10.27 -9.15 -0.46
C HIS A 12 11.72 -8.82 -0.10
N ILE A 13 12.59 -9.83 -0.07
CA ILE A 13 14.02 -9.63 0.21
C ILE A 13 14.73 -9.35 -1.11
N PRO A 14 15.54 -8.29 -1.21
CA PRO A 14 16.33 -8.00 -2.40
C PRO A 14 17.26 -9.17 -2.79
N ILE A 15 17.25 -9.51 -4.06
CA ILE A 15 18.08 -10.56 -4.67
C ILE A 15 18.77 -10.04 -5.93
N THR A 16 19.80 -10.76 -6.39
CA THR A 16 20.41 -10.45 -7.68
C THR A 16 19.54 -10.95 -8.84
N GLU A 17 19.81 -10.44 -10.04
CA GLU A 17 19.13 -10.92 -11.25
C GLU A 17 19.39 -12.42 -11.48
N GLU A 18 20.61 -12.89 -11.25
CA GLU A 18 20.95 -14.32 -11.40
C GLU A 18 20.15 -15.20 -10.44
N GLN A 19 19.95 -14.75 -9.20
CA GLN A 19 19.13 -15.45 -8.22
C GLN A 19 17.65 -15.46 -8.62
N ALA A 20 17.14 -14.34 -9.14
CA ALA A 20 15.77 -14.24 -9.63
C ALA A 20 15.52 -15.18 -10.82
N GLN A 21 16.43 -15.20 -11.80
CA GLN A 21 16.31 -16.11 -12.95
C GLN A 21 16.41 -17.59 -12.54
N ALA A 22 17.23 -17.91 -11.55
CA ALA A 22 17.34 -19.26 -11.03
C ALA A 22 16.09 -19.71 -10.25
N SER A 23 15.47 -18.83 -9.45
CA SER A 23 14.26 -19.15 -8.68
C SER A 23 13.02 -19.24 -9.55
N ARG A 24 12.96 -18.48 -10.66
CA ARG A 24 11.79 -18.31 -11.54
C ARG A 24 10.56 -17.67 -10.87
N ASN A 25 10.56 -17.54 -9.54
CA ASN A 25 9.58 -16.81 -8.76
C ASN A 25 10.26 -15.59 -8.14
N PHE A 26 9.86 -14.40 -8.57
CA PHE A 26 10.43 -13.14 -8.11
C PHE A 26 9.55 -11.96 -8.51
N THR A 27 9.73 -10.83 -7.83
CA THR A 27 9.22 -9.54 -8.27
C THR A 27 10.35 -8.71 -8.86
N LYS A 28 10.15 -8.16 -10.05
CA LYS A 28 11.03 -7.17 -10.66
C LYS A 28 10.43 -5.79 -10.51
N ILE A 29 11.17 -4.89 -9.88
CA ILE A 29 10.75 -3.52 -9.59
C ILE A 29 11.52 -2.57 -10.50
N ILE A 30 10.80 -1.83 -11.33
CA ILE A 30 11.38 -0.80 -12.20
C ILE A 30 11.14 0.55 -11.55
N LYS A 31 12.22 1.29 -11.30
CA LYS A 31 12.20 2.66 -10.76
C LYS A 31 12.67 3.68 -11.79
N ILE A 32 12.06 4.86 -11.80
CA ILE A 32 12.54 6.04 -12.52
C ILE A 32 12.97 7.07 -11.47
N GLY A 33 14.28 7.29 -11.32
CA GLY A 33 14.82 7.99 -10.16
C GLY A 33 14.58 7.18 -8.88
N SER A 34 13.94 7.80 -7.89
CA SER A 34 13.54 7.15 -6.62
C SER A 34 12.13 6.55 -6.67
N ILE A 35 11.35 6.82 -7.71
CA ILE A 35 9.92 6.46 -7.79
C ILE A 35 9.76 5.09 -8.43
N ILE A 36 8.93 4.23 -7.84
CA ILE A 36 8.53 2.95 -8.45
C ILE A 36 7.59 3.26 -9.61
N LYS A 37 7.92 2.77 -10.80
CA LYS A 37 7.07 2.90 -11.98
C LYS A 37 6.20 1.67 -12.19
N CYS A 38 6.77 0.49 -12.01
CA CYS A 38 6.00 -0.75 -12.01
C CYS A 38 6.69 -1.85 -11.22
N LYS A 39 5.88 -2.80 -10.76
CA LYS A 39 6.29 -4.08 -10.18
C LYS A 39 5.75 -5.18 -11.08
N GLU A 40 6.64 -6.04 -11.56
CA GLU A 40 6.34 -7.17 -12.43
C GLU A 40 6.55 -8.46 -11.62
N GLU A 41 5.47 -9.20 -11.35
CA GLU A 41 5.53 -10.45 -10.60
C GLU A 41 5.67 -11.63 -11.56
N PHE A 42 6.69 -12.45 -11.33
CA PHE A 42 6.94 -13.66 -12.10
C PHE A 42 6.69 -14.90 -11.25
N ILE A 43 5.94 -15.85 -11.81
CA ILE A 43 5.68 -17.17 -11.22
C ILE A 43 6.04 -18.23 -12.26
N ASN A 44 6.87 -19.20 -11.87
CA ASN A 44 7.44 -20.20 -12.77
C ASN A 44 8.10 -19.57 -14.01
N GLY A 45 8.64 -18.36 -13.89
CA GLY A 45 9.34 -17.63 -14.96
C GLY A 45 8.40 -16.96 -15.96
N GLU A 46 7.08 -17.03 -15.74
CA GLU A 46 6.07 -16.35 -16.53
C GLU A 46 5.62 -15.09 -15.80
N LEU A 47 5.45 -14.00 -16.53
CA LEU A 47 4.91 -12.76 -15.99
C LEU A 47 3.43 -13.00 -15.63
N TRP A 48 3.13 -12.95 -14.34
CA TRP A 48 1.82 -13.26 -13.77
C TRP A 48 0.98 -12.00 -13.54
N ASN A 49 1.56 -10.99 -12.88
CA ASN A 49 0.88 -9.73 -12.58
C ASN A 49 1.79 -8.53 -12.80
N VAL A 50 1.17 -7.38 -13.05
CA VAL A 50 1.82 -6.07 -13.08
C VAL A 50 1.03 -5.08 -12.25
N VAL A 51 1.73 -4.44 -11.32
CA VAL A 51 1.27 -3.24 -10.62
C VAL A 51 1.96 -2.04 -11.26
N PHE A 52 1.21 -1.16 -11.91
CA PHE A 52 1.74 -0.01 -12.65
C PHE A 52 1.36 1.31 -11.95
N TYR A 53 2.36 2.11 -11.58
CA TYR A 53 2.16 3.42 -10.96
C TYR A 53 2.00 4.49 -12.06
N GLN A 54 0.76 4.94 -12.26
CA GLN A 54 0.36 5.80 -13.38
C GLN A 54 0.79 7.25 -13.15
N GLU A 55 1.39 7.86 -14.17
CA GLU A 55 1.80 9.27 -14.19
C GLU A 55 1.40 9.90 -15.53
N GLY A 56 0.11 9.77 -15.87
CA GLY A 56 -0.49 10.35 -17.08
C GLY A 56 -0.61 9.41 -18.27
N GLU A 57 -0.06 8.18 -18.21
CA GLU A 57 -0.32 7.16 -19.23
C GLU A 57 -1.80 6.79 -19.30
N THR A 58 -2.29 6.45 -20.48
CA THR A 58 -3.61 5.84 -20.65
C THR A 58 -3.56 4.34 -20.34
N ILE A 59 -4.70 3.77 -19.97
CA ILE A 59 -4.82 2.31 -19.74
C ILE A 59 -4.40 1.51 -20.98
N GLY A 60 -4.69 2.02 -22.19
CA GLY A 60 -4.27 1.39 -23.45
C GLY A 60 -2.75 1.38 -23.64
N GLU A 61 -2.05 2.46 -23.27
CA GLU A 61 -0.57 2.51 -23.31
C GLU A 61 0.05 1.56 -22.29
N ILE A 62 -0.57 1.37 -21.14
CA ILE A 62 -0.11 0.42 -20.12
C ILE A 62 -0.28 -1.02 -20.64
N PHE A 63 -1.45 -1.41 -21.14
CA PHE A 63 -1.65 -2.72 -21.75
C PHE A 63 -0.75 -2.97 -22.97
N GLY A 64 -0.42 -1.92 -23.73
CA GLY A 64 0.51 -2.01 -24.86
C GLY A 64 1.93 -2.44 -24.46
N GLN A 65 2.35 -2.16 -23.23
CA GLN A 65 3.63 -2.61 -22.68
C GLN A 65 3.60 -4.08 -22.24
N TYR A 66 2.41 -4.62 -21.93
CA TYR A 66 2.21 -5.96 -21.38
C TYR A 66 1.19 -6.76 -22.21
N PRO A 67 1.48 -7.05 -23.49
CA PRO A 67 0.51 -7.68 -24.39
C PRO A 67 0.10 -9.10 -23.97
N SER A 68 0.96 -9.82 -23.26
CA SER A 68 0.71 -11.17 -22.77
C SER A 68 -0.23 -11.24 -21.56
N LEU A 69 -0.44 -10.12 -20.86
CA LEU A 69 -1.30 -10.08 -19.68
C LEU A 69 -2.76 -9.89 -20.06
N ASN A 70 -3.62 -10.56 -19.30
CA ASN A 70 -5.06 -10.37 -19.35
C ASN A 70 -5.54 -9.34 -18.32
N GLY A 71 -4.76 -9.08 -17.26
CA GLY A 71 -5.08 -8.11 -16.23
C GLY A 71 -3.86 -7.29 -15.79
N ILE A 72 -4.11 -6.06 -15.34
CA ILE A 72 -3.10 -5.14 -14.79
C ILE A 72 -3.76 -4.33 -13.68
N ASP A 73 -3.03 -4.15 -12.57
CA ASP A 73 -3.40 -3.21 -11.52
C ASP A 73 -2.72 -1.86 -11.78
N VAL A 74 -3.51 -0.80 -11.77
CA VAL A 74 -3.05 0.57 -11.99
C VAL A 74 -3.21 1.36 -10.72
N VAL A 75 -2.09 1.90 -10.23
CA VAL A 75 -1.99 2.59 -8.95
C VAL A 75 -1.79 4.09 -9.17
N THR A 76 -2.58 4.90 -8.47
CA THR A 76 -2.44 6.36 -8.46
C THR A 76 -2.41 6.87 -7.02
N ARG A 77 -1.45 7.75 -6.70
CA ARG A 77 -1.43 8.44 -5.40
C ARG A 77 -2.54 9.48 -5.35
N LYS A 78 -3.44 9.36 -4.37
CA LYS A 78 -4.60 10.26 -4.21
C LYS A 78 -4.33 11.36 -3.19
N GLU A 79 -3.83 10.98 -2.03
CA GLU A 79 -3.75 11.87 -0.88
C GLU A 79 -2.52 11.55 -0.04
N ILE A 80 -1.96 12.58 0.60
CA ILE A 80 -0.88 12.45 1.57
C ILE A 80 -1.32 13.19 2.83
N GLN A 81 -1.33 12.49 3.96
CA GLN A 81 -1.66 13.04 5.27
C GLN A 81 -0.55 12.68 6.27
N GLY A 82 0.30 13.65 6.60
CA GLY A 82 1.48 13.41 7.44
C GLY A 82 2.42 12.40 6.79
N ASP A 83 2.74 11.32 7.50
CA ASP A 83 3.59 10.23 7.02
C ASP A 83 2.82 9.14 6.25
N TYR A 84 1.56 9.37 5.90
CA TYR A 84 0.72 8.39 5.22
C TYR A 84 0.36 8.80 3.80
N ILE A 85 0.36 7.82 2.90
CA ILE A 85 0.01 7.99 1.49
C ILE A 85 -1.19 7.08 1.20
N MET A 86 -2.28 7.67 0.72
CA MET A 86 -3.37 6.90 0.14
C MET A 86 -3.13 6.70 -1.36
N GLU A 87 -3.13 5.45 -1.78
CA GLU A 87 -3.07 5.03 -3.16
C GLU A 87 -4.44 4.44 -3.56
N GLU A 88 -4.92 4.81 -4.74
CA GLU A 88 -6.05 4.16 -5.40
C GLU A 88 -5.50 3.08 -6.32
N VAL A 89 -6.09 1.89 -6.22
CA VAL A 89 -5.74 0.71 -7.01
C VAL A 89 -6.93 0.37 -7.89
N LEU A 90 -6.73 0.42 -9.19
CA LEU A 90 -7.73 0.11 -10.21
C LEU A 90 -7.29 -1.12 -10.98
N GLY A 91 -7.97 -2.24 -10.78
CA GLY A 91 -7.70 -3.49 -11.49
C GLY A 91 -8.47 -3.55 -12.80
N TYR A 92 -7.76 -3.72 -13.90
CA TYR A 92 -8.34 -3.80 -15.24
C TYR A 92 -8.12 -5.18 -15.85
N LEU A 93 -9.16 -5.71 -16.51
CA LEU A 93 -9.06 -6.86 -17.41
C LEU A 93 -9.24 -6.40 -18.86
N LYS A 94 -8.42 -6.94 -19.78
CA LYS A 94 -8.32 -6.51 -21.18
C LYS A 94 -9.67 -6.49 -21.93
N ASN A 95 -10.60 -7.39 -21.58
CA ASN A 95 -11.90 -7.52 -22.25
C ASN A 95 -13.10 -7.09 -21.39
N GLU A 96 -12.89 -6.78 -20.11
CA GLU A 96 -13.98 -6.43 -19.17
C GLU A 96 -13.85 -4.99 -18.66
N GLY A 97 -12.69 -4.35 -18.86
CA GLY A 97 -12.42 -3.02 -18.36
C GLY A 97 -12.11 -3.03 -16.87
N LEU A 98 -12.59 -2.02 -16.16
CA LEU A 98 -12.39 -1.87 -14.71
C LEU A 98 -13.21 -2.92 -13.95
N VAL A 99 -12.55 -3.77 -13.17
CA VAL A 99 -13.18 -4.83 -12.36
C VAL A 99 -12.93 -4.70 -10.87
N LEU A 100 -11.94 -3.89 -10.48
CA LEU A 100 -11.58 -3.63 -9.10
C LEU A 100 -11.37 -2.12 -8.90
N CYS A 101 -11.91 -1.58 -7.82
CA CYS A 101 -11.65 -0.22 -7.38
C CYS A 101 -11.39 -0.25 -5.88
N SER A 102 -10.14 -0.07 -5.48
CA SER A 102 -9.69 -0.23 -4.10
C SER A 102 -8.76 0.91 -3.71
N PHE A 103 -8.44 0.98 -2.42
CA PHE A 103 -7.40 1.83 -1.89
C PHE A 103 -6.56 1.12 -0.86
N ASN A 104 -5.33 1.60 -0.69
CA ASN A 104 -4.45 1.29 0.41
C ASN A 104 -3.92 2.61 0.99
N ILE A 105 -3.73 2.63 2.31
CA ILE A 105 -3.07 3.70 3.03
C ILE A 105 -1.79 3.12 3.60
N ASP A 106 -0.67 3.61 3.10
CA ASP A 106 0.65 3.13 3.46
C ASP A 106 1.43 4.20 4.24
N HIS A 107 2.18 3.76 5.23
CA HIS A 107 3.16 4.59 5.91
C HIS A 107 4.36 4.83 4.98
N ALA A 108 4.65 6.08 4.63
CA ALA A 108 5.59 6.49 3.59
C ALA A 108 7.02 5.99 3.80
N SER A 109 7.52 6.01 5.05
CA SER A 109 8.89 5.60 5.35
C SER A 109 9.07 4.09 5.49
N THR A 110 8.09 3.36 6.04
CA THR A 110 8.19 1.92 6.28
C THR A 110 7.57 1.09 5.14
N GLY A 111 6.72 1.70 4.31
CA GLY A 111 5.94 1.01 3.27
C GLY A 111 4.86 0.07 3.83
N ARG A 112 4.47 0.24 5.10
CA ARG A 112 3.46 -0.61 5.76
C ARG A 112 2.06 -0.14 5.41
N THR A 113 1.21 -1.03 4.94
CA THR A 113 -0.22 -0.75 4.78
C THR A 113 -0.91 -0.76 6.14
N ILE A 114 -1.56 0.34 6.52
CA ILE A 114 -2.26 0.46 7.81
C ILE A 114 -3.78 0.37 7.67
N CYS A 115 -4.28 0.59 6.46
CA CYS A 115 -5.69 0.50 6.11
C CYS A 115 -5.82 0.21 4.62
N PHE A 116 -6.76 -0.64 4.24
CA PHE A 116 -7.17 -0.79 2.84
C PHE A 116 -8.65 -1.13 2.78
N GLY A 117 -9.24 -1.02 1.58
CA GLY A 117 -10.61 -1.42 1.33
C GLY A 117 -11.01 -1.12 -0.11
N ASP A 118 -12.29 -1.36 -0.41
CA ASP A 118 -12.85 -1.18 -1.74
C ASP A 118 -13.76 0.04 -1.82
N TYR A 119 -13.86 0.60 -3.02
CA TYR A 119 -14.90 1.53 -3.41
C TYR A 119 -16.04 0.79 -4.11
N ASP A 120 -17.25 1.30 -3.94
CA ASP A 120 -18.38 0.97 -4.78
C ASP A 120 -18.15 1.62 -6.17
N GLY A 121 -18.01 0.77 -7.19
CA GLY A 121 -17.65 1.21 -8.53
C GLY A 121 -18.67 2.12 -9.22
N GLN A 122 -19.91 2.25 -8.70
CA GLN A 122 -20.93 3.12 -9.27
C GLN A 122 -20.95 4.50 -8.60
N THR A 123 -20.83 4.51 -7.27
CA THR A 123 -20.98 5.71 -6.44
C THR A 123 -19.65 6.35 -6.05
N GLY A 124 -18.54 5.62 -6.20
CA GLY A 124 -17.21 6.04 -5.74
C GLY A 124 -17.08 6.13 -4.22
N LYS A 125 -18.07 5.63 -3.47
CA LYS A 125 -18.05 5.62 -2.00
C LYS A 125 -17.30 4.42 -1.48
N ILE A 126 -16.62 4.56 -0.36
CA ILE A 126 -15.99 3.43 0.34
C ILE A 126 -17.06 2.43 0.75
N ARG A 127 -16.80 1.16 0.51
CA ARG A 127 -17.57 0.03 1.04
C ARG A 127 -17.04 -0.32 2.41
N MET A 128 -17.71 0.17 3.45
CA MET A 128 -17.25 0.08 4.84
C MET A 128 -16.91 -1.35 5.25
N GLU A 129 -17.69 -2.33 4.78
CA GLU A 129 -17.54 -3.75 5.08
C GLU A 129 -16.31 -4.42 4.45
N THR A 130 -15.69 -3.76 3.48
CA THR A 130 -14.46 -4.24 2.84
C THR A 130 -13.20 -3.65 3.48
N VAL A 131 -13.38 -2.66 4.37
CA VAL A 131 -12.24 -2.00 5.00
C VAL A 131 -11.61 -2.95 6.00
N MET A 132 -10.28 -2.94 6.01
CA MET A 132 -9.46 -3.58 7.02
C MET A 132 -8.47 -2.57 7.57
N LYS A 133 -8.29 -2.55 8.89
CA LYS A 133 -7.19 -1.83 9.55
C LYS A 133 -6.22 -2.81 10.17
N ILE A 134 -4.93 -2.50 10.10
CA ILE A 134 -3.86 -3.39 10.51
C ILE A 134 -3.09 -2.77 11.67
N GLN A 135 -2.90 -3.54 12.72
CA GLN A 135 -2.04 -3.20 13.85
C GLN A 135 -0.76 -4.04 13.82
N TYR A 136 0.34 -3.38 14.15
CA TYR A 136 1.68 -3.95 14.17
C TYR A 136 2.28 -3.97 15.58
N ASP A 137 3.31 -4.79 15.80
CA ASP A 137 4.22 -4.70 16.95
C ASP A 137 5.40 -3.75 16.67
N ASP A 138 6.28 -3.59 17.67
CA ASP A 138 7.50 -2.79 17.59
C ASP A 138 8.48 -3.28 16.51
N ASP A 139 8.46 -4.58 16.21
CA ASP A 139 9.27 -5.24 15.20
C ASP A 139 8.61 -5.22 13.80
N GLN A 140 7.50 -4.49 13.66
CA GLN A 140 6.73 -4.33 12.44
C GLN A 140 6.05 -5.60 11.91
N ASN A 141 5.82 -6.61 12.78
CA ASN A 141 4.98 -7.75 12.42
C ASN A 141 3.51 -7.43 12.64
N ILE A 142 2.63 -8.01 11.81
CA ILE A 142 1.18 -7.88 11.97
C ILE A 142 0.76 -8.61 13.25
N VAL A 143 0.07 -7.91 14.13
CA VAL A 143 -0.48 -8.47 15.36
C VAL A 143 -1.98 -8.65 15.27
N THR A 144 -2.70 -7.70 14.67
CA THR A 144 -4.17 -7.73 14.63
C THR A 144 -4.70 -7.10 13.35
N ASN A 145 -5.71 -7.75 12.76
CA ASN A 145 -6.54 -7.19 11.70
C ASN A 145 -7.93 -6.87 12.25
N PHE A 146 -8.43 -5.67 11.94
CA PHE A 146 -9.77 -5.21 12.29
C PHE A 146 -10.62 -5.14 11.04
N TYR A 147 -11.72 -5.88 11.01
CA TYR A 147 -12.69 -5.89 9.92
C TYR A 147 -14.00 -5.28 10.40
N TYR A 148 -14.70 -4.61 9.49
CA TYR A 148 -15.87 -3.81 9.81
C TYR A 148 -17.12 -4.32 9.11
N ASN A 149 -18.28 -3.97 9.63
CA ASN A 149 -19.56 -4.17 8.95
C ASN A 149 -19.96 -2.95 8.10
N ASN A 150 -21.12 -3.02 7.45
CA ASN A 150 -21.70 -1.94 6.65
C ASN A 150 -22.01 -0.65 7.43
N GLU A 151 -22.06 -0.70 8.77
CA GLU A 151 -22.24 0.48 9.64
C GLU A 151 -20.92 1.16 10.01
N GLY A 152 -19.79 0.55 9.61
CA GLY A 152 -18.46 1.05 9.90
C GLY A 152 -17.98 0.76 11.32
N THR A 153 -18.59 -0.21 12.01
CA THR A 153 -18.17 -0.69 13.33
C THR A 153 -17.46 -2.04 13.21
N ILE A 154 -16.55 -2.35 14.14
CA ILE A 154 -15.83 -3.63 14.14
C ILE A 154 -16.84 -4.80 14.14
N GLU A 155 -16.67 -5.70 13.18
CA GLU A 155 -17.37 -6.98 13.09
C GLU A 155 -16.47 -8.13 13.55
N ILE A 156 -15.20 -8.10 13.15
CA ILE A 156 -14.22 -9.16 13.43
C ILE A 156 -12.90 -8.53 13.87
N ILE A 157 -12.31 -9.11 14.92
CA ILE A 157 -10.92 -8.88 15.32
C ILE A 157 -10.17 -10.19 15.13
N GLU A 158 -9.18 -10.19 14.24
CA GLU A 158 -8.33 -11.34 13.97
C GLU A 158 -6.96 -11.12 14.58
N GLU A 159 -6.66 -11.84 15.67
CA GLU A 159 -5.34 -11.85 16.29
C GLU A 159 -4.40 -12.78 15.50
N VAL A 160 -3.38 -12.19 14.87
CA VAL A 160 -2.37 -12.89 14.07
C VAL A 160 -1.19 -13.32 14.94
N SER A 161 -0.85 -12.51 15.94
CA SER A 161 0.21 -12.80 16.91
C SER A 161 -0.32 -12.71 18.35
N ARG A 162 0.31 -13.45 19.26
CA ARG A 162 0.07 -13.34 20.71
C ARG A 162 0.90 -12.23 21.36
N GLU A 163 1.78 -11.61 20.59
CA GLU A 163 2.53 -10.45 21.06
C GLU A 163 1.59 -9.29 21.32
N LYS A 164 1.97 -8.44 22.28
CA LYS A 164 1.15 -7.28 22.58
C LYS A 164 1.32 -6.30 21.41
N GLY A 165 0.23 -6.01 20.71
CA GLY A 165 0.22 -4.97 19.68
C GLY A 165 0.79 -3.68 20.25
N TYR A 166 1.68 -3.05 19.51
CA TYR A 166 2.03 -1.67 19.80
C TYR A 166 0.82 -0.84 19.37
N ASN A 167 0.25 -0.04 20.29
CA ASN A 167 -0.80 0.89 19.91
C ASN A 167 -0.14 2.06 19.17
N ASP A 168 0.21 1.84 17.90
CA ASP A 168 0.65 2.89 16.96
C ASP A 168 -0.39 4.04 16.94
N TYR A 169 -1.66 3.71 17.15
CA TYR A 169 -2.81 4.62 17.07
C TYR A 169 -3.74 4.47 18.28
N PRO A 170 -4.51 5.51 18.64
CA PRO A 170 -5.52 5.41 19.68
C PRO A 170 -6.61 4.40 19.31
N ASP A 171 -7.24 3.76 20.30
CA ASP A 171 -8.32 2.79 20.08
C ASP A 171 -9.47 3.36 19.23
N THR A 172 -9.69 4.68 19.29
CA THR A 172 -10.68 5.39 18.46
C THR A 172 -10.44 5.23 16.96
N TYR A 173 -9.18 5.07 16.53
CA TYR A 173 -8.85 4.79 15.13
C TYR A 173 -9.30 3.37 14.73
N TYR A 174 -9.16 2.37 15.60
CA TYR A 174 -9.50 0.99 15.27
C TYR A 174 -10.99 0.68 15.46
N ASN A 175 -11.67 1.35 16.40
CA ASN A 175 -13.08 1.08 16.74
C ASN A 175 -14.07 1.35 15.60
N HIS A 176 -13.69 2.17 14.62
CA HIS A 176 -14.54 2.56 13.50
C HIS A 176 -13.76 2.58 12.18
N VAL A 177 -14.46 2.40 11.06
CA VAL A 177 -13.89 2.57 9.71
C VAL A 177 -13.30 3.97 9.55
N LEU A 178 -14.05 4.99 9.96
CA LEU A 178 -13.62 6.39 9.87
C LEU A 178 -13.07 6.88 11.22
N PRO A 179 -11.98 7.69 11.21
CA PRO A 179 -11.26 8.17 10.03
C PRO A 179 -10.39 7.08 9.38
N LEU A 180 -10.17 7.18 8.06
CA LEU A 180 -9.29 6.23 7.35
C LEU A 180 -7.81 6.45 7.66
N PHE A 181 -7.41 7.71 7.85
CA PHE A 181 -6.08 8.07 8.33
C PHE A 181 -6.07 8.13 9.86
N PRO A 182 -4.95 7.76 10.49
CA PRO A 182 -4.78 7.98 11.92
C PRO A 182 -4.67 9.48 12.23
N GLU A 183 -5.01 9.85 13.46
CA GLU A 183 -4.81 11.21 13.94
C GLU A 183 -3.32 11.54 13.96
N ILE A 184 -2.92 12.63 13.29
CA ILE A 184 -1.53 13.10 13.35
C ILE A 184 -1.32 13.68 14.75
N SER A 185 -0.56 12.99 15.61
CA SER A 185 -0.08 13.62 16.84
C SER A 185 0.93 14.69 16.46
N THR A 186 0.57 15.96 16.60
CA THR A 186 1.56 17.04 16.57
C THR A 186 2.34 17.00 17.87
N SER A 187 3.39 16.18 17.94
CA SER A 187 4.44 16.42 18.93
C SER A 187 5.14 17.70 18.53
N ILE A 188 4.64 18.83 19.05
CA ILE A 188 5.38 20.09 19.05
C ILE A 188 6.63 19.82 19.89
N ASN A 189 7.75 19.55 19.22
CA ASN A 189 9.06 19.64 19.84
C ASN A 189 9.23 21.10 20.27
N TYR A 190 8.97 21.39 21.54
CA TYR A 190 9.52 22.57 22.19
C TYR A 190 11.03 22.35 22.30
N GLU A 191 11.76 22.56 21.21
CA GLU A 191 13.20 22.76 21.30
C GLU A 191 13.44 24.10 22.00
N ASN A 192 13.77 23.99 23.29
CA ASN A 192 14.59 24.91 24.10
C ASN A 192 14.89 26.30 23.51
N GLU A 193 13.98 27.27 23.69
CA GLU A 193 14.35 28.69 23.74
C GLU A 193 14.57 29.12 25.20
N PHE A 194 15.66 28.65 25.80
CA PHE A 194 16.31 29.38 26.89
C PHE A 194 17.81 29.44 26.63
N GLY A 195 18.16 30.30 25.68
CA GLY A 195 19.53 30.71 25.41
C GLY A 195 19.54 32.18 24.99
N ILE A 196 20.17 33.00 25.83
CA ILE A 196 20.62 34.39 25.58
C ILE A 196 19.58 35.48 25.93
N ILE A 197 19.66 35.99 27.16
CA ILE A 197 19.64 37.45 27.38
C ILE A 197 20.97 37.80 28.06
N MET A 198 21.83 38.46 27.30
CA MET A 198 22.94 39.26 27.82
C MET A 198 22.35 40.53 28.45
N GLY A 199 22.76 40.81 29.69
CA GLY A 199 22.55 42.06 30.41
C GLY A 199 23.63 42.21 31.47
#